data_AF-A0A9X5XLJ2-F1
#
_entry.id   AF-A0A9X5XLJ2-F1
#
_cell.length_a   1.000
_cell.length_b   1.000
_cell.length_c   1.000
_cell.angle_alpha   90.00
_cell.angle_beta   90.00
_cell.angle_gamma   90.00
#
_symmetry.space_group_name_H-M   'P 1'
#
loop_
_entity.id
_entity.type
_entity.pdbx_description
1 polymer ?
#
loop_
_entity_poly.entity_id
_entity_poly.type
_entity_poly.pdbx_seq_one_letter_code
_entity_poly.pdbx_strand_id
1 'polypeptide(L)'
;VERRLRRAVSCLDVDELRACFKDKHKAQKINSAKDLTLGNYRFLVNDEQRWTKLAWPYDRADIVERLDVVAEYRNQLAHWDVDAPEQDSQQLEQAKQLLKLLKIVDRDPTE
;
A
#
# COMPACT_ATOMS: atom_id res chain seq x y z
N VAL A 1 8.04 4.19 -3.96
CA VAL A 1 6.70 3.96 -3.37
C VAL A 1 6.62 3.90 -1.86
N GLU A 2 7.05 2.86 -1.15
CA GLU A 2 6.71 2.75 0.30
C GLU A 2 7.20 3.95 1.11
N ARG A 3 8.37 4.49 0.76
CA ARG A 3 8.88 5.73 1.35
C ARG A 3 8.01 6.96 1.04
N ARG A 4 7.41 7.04 -0.15
CA ARG A 4 6.50 8.11 -0.59
C ARG A 4 5.14 7.98 0.11
N LEU A 5 4.56 6.78 0.10
CA LEU A 5 3.35 6.44 0.87
C LEU A 5 3.52 6.81 2.34
N ARG A 6 4.65 6.43 2.95
CA ARG A 6 5.00 6.77 4.33
C ARG A 6 5.11 8.26 4.57
N ARG A 7 5.69 9.04 3.64
CA ARG A 7 5.74 10.51 3.73
C ARG A 7 4.35 11.12 3.59
N ALA A 8 3.54 10.62 2.66
CA ALA A 8 2.19 11.12 2.42
C ALA A 8 1.31 10.91 3.66
N VAL A 9 1.31 9.70 4.24
CA VAL A 9 0.53 9.43 5.46
C VAL A 9 1.20 9.97 6.73
N SER A 10 2.40 10.53 6.65
CA SER A 10 3.08 11.15 7.81
C SER A 10 2.37 12.43 8.29
N CYS A 11 1.45 12.99 7.50
CA CYS A 11 0.57 14.07 7.94
C CYS A 11 -0.60 13.59 8.81
N LEU A 12 -0.85 12.28 8.86
CA LEU A 12 -1.90 11.67 9.65
C LEU A 12 -1.35 11.27 11.02
N ASP A 13 -2.13 11.50 12.07
CA ASP A 13 -1.79 11.06 13.42
C ASP A 13 -1.93 9.53 13.58
N VAL A 14 -1.24 8.95 14.55
CA VAL A 14 -1.34 7.52 14.85
C VAL A 14 -2.79 7.12 15.17
N ASP A 15 -3.57 7.99 15.81
CA ASP A 15 -5.00 7.72 16.05
C ASP A 15 -5.78 7.61 14.74
N GLU A 16 -5.52 8.51 13.79
CA GLU A 16 -6.11 8.49 12.45
C GLU A 16 -5.71 7.22 11.69
N LEU A 17 -4.46 6.78 11.83
CA LEU A 17 -3.99 5.52 11.24
C LEU A 17 -4.72 4.32 11.84
N ARG A 18 -4.92 4.30 13.16
CA ARG A 18 -5.61 3.23 13.89
C ARG A 18 -7.08 3.15 13.53
N ALA A 19 -7.74 4.29 13.37
CA ALA A 19 -9.15 4.39 13.03
C ALA A 19 -9.48 3.80 11.63
N CYS A 20 -8.50 3.64 10.74
CA CYS A 20 -8.68 2.93 9.46
C CYS A 20 -8.90 1.42 9.59
N PHE A 21 -8.50 0.82 10.71
CA PHE A 21 -8.57 -0.63 10.89
C PHE A 21 -9.81 -0.98 11.69
N LYS A 22 -10.71 -1.79 11.08
CA LYS A 22 -11.86 -2.38 11.81
C LYS A 22 -11.41 -3.32 12.93
N ASP A 23 -10.26 -3.96 12.76
CA ASP A 23 -9.68 -4.87 13.74
C ASP A 23 -8.81 -4.10 14.75
N LYS A 24 -9.28 -4.03 16.00
CA LYS A 24 -8.60 -3.30 17.08
C LYS A 24 -7.24 -3.90 17.44
N HIS A 25 -7.01 -5.19 17.23
CA HIS A 25 -5.71 -5.82 17.49
C HIS A 25 -4.68 -5.40 16.44
N LYS A 26 -5.08 -5.35 15.16
CA LYS A 26 -4.23 -4.80 14.08
C LYS A 26 -3.95 -3.33 14.30
N ALA A 27 -4.98 -2.53 14.65
CA ALA A 27 -4.82 -1.11 14.95
C ALA A 27 -3.77 -0.85 16.04
N GLN A 28 -3.82 -1.58 17.15
CA GLN A 28 -2.89 -1.40 18.27
C GLN A 28 -1.42 -1.69 17.92
N LYS A 29 -1.18 -2.54 16.92
CA LYS A 29 0.18 -2.80 16.42
C LYS A 29 0.74 -1.63 15.60
N ILE A 30 -0.12 -0.77 15.07
CA ILE A 30 0.29 0.41 14.31
C ILE A 30 0.63 1.54 15.28
N ASN A 31 1.93 1.82 15.41
CA ASN A 31 2.45 2.95 16.18
C ASN A 31 2.95 4.10 15.31
N SER A 32 3.10 3.86 14.01
CA SER A 32 3.59 4.85 13.05
C SER A 32 3.31 4.40 11.63
N ALA A 33 3.44 5.33 10.68
CA ALA A 33 3.41 5.03 9.25
C ALA A 33 4.46 3.97 8.80
N LYS A 34 5.44 3.66 9.64
CA LYS A 34 6.45 2.62 9.40
C LYS A 34 5.93 1.20 9.60
N ASP A 35 4.98 0.99 10.51
CA ASP A 35 4.33 -0.30 10.78
C ASP A 35 3.30 -0.68 9.70
N LEU A 36 2.98 0.25 8.80
CA LEU A 36 2.04 0.00 7.72
C LEU A 36 2.71 -0.82 6.60
N THR A 37 2.15 -1.99 6.32
CA THR A 37 2.48 -2.77 5.12
C THR A 37 1.78 -2.19 3.89
N LEU A 38 2.22 -2.53 2.67
CA LEU A 38 1.56 -2.12 1.42
C LEU A 38 0.03 -2.33 1.44
N GLY A 39 -0.41 -3.51 1.90
CA GLY A 39 -1.83 -3.83 2.04
C GLY A 39 -2.56 -3.03 3.12
N ASN A 40 -1.86 -2.33 4.02
CA ASN A 40 -2.48 -1.46 5.01
C ASN A 40 -2.83 -0.08 4.41
N TYR A 41 -2.10 0.39 3.41
CA TYR A 41 -2.35 1.69 2.78
C TYR A 41 -3.69 1.75 2.06
N ARG A 42 -4.20 0.62 1.55
CA ARG A 42 -5.55 0.55 0.94
C ARG A 42 -6.64 1.03 1.92
N PHE A 43 -6.52 0.69 3.21
CA PHE A 43 -7.51 1.12 4.20
C PHE A 43 -7.45 2.62 4.46
N LEU A 44 -6.24 3.21 4.35
CA LEU A 44 -6.00 4.64 4.50
C LEU A 44 -6.56 5.44 3.33
N VAL A 45 -6.28 5.00 2.10
CA VAL A 45 -6.77 5.69 0.90
C VAL A 45 -8.25 5.46 0.63
N ASN A 46 -8.84 4.39 1.17
CA ASN A 46 -10.28 4.13 1.05
C ASN A 46 -11.14 5.08 1.90
N ASP A 47 -10.54 5.76 2.88
CA ASP A 47 -11.23 6.77 3.69
C ASP A 47 -11.16 8.15 3.02
N GLU A 48 -12.32 8.77 2.81
CA GLU A 48 -12.42 10.07 2.14
C GLU A 48 -11.72 11.20 2.89
N GLN A 49 -11.87 11.26 4.21
CA GLN A 49 -11.31 12.36 5.01
C GLN A 49 -9.79 12.32 4.98
N ARG A 50 -9.22 11.12 5.08
CA ARG A 50 -7.77 10.91 5.00
C ARG A 50 -7.26 11.14 3.58
N TRP A 51 -8.02 10.69 2.57
CA TRP A 51 -7.71 10.96 1.17
C TRP A 51 -7.61 12.46 0.87
N THR A 52 -8.58 13.26 1.33
CA THR A 52 -8.54 14.71 1.21
C THR A 52 -7.31 15.32 1.90
N LYS A 53 -6.93 14.81 3.08
CA LYS A 53 -5.71 15.23 3.79
C LYS A 53 -4.41 14.85 3.07
N LEU A 54 -4.40 13.75 2.31
CA LEU A 54 -3.26 13.34 1.49
C LEU A 54 -3.03 14.30 0.32
N ALA A 55 -4.08 15.01 -0.12
CA ALA A 55 -4.03 16.00 -1.20
C ALA A 55 -3.38 15.45 -2.48
N TRP A 56 -3.67 14.20 -2.81
CA TRP A 56 -3.15 13.58 -4.02
C TRP A 56 -3.90 14.06 -5.27
N PRO A 57 -3.20 14.26 -6.38
CA PRO A 57 -3.75 14.73 -7.67
C PRO A 57 -4.53 13.64 -8.43
N TYR A 58 -4.58 12.42 -7.87
CA TYR A 58 -5.12 11.23 -8.52
C TYR A 58 -6.56 10.97 -8.11
N ASP A 59 -7.24 10.09 -8.83
CA ASP A 59 -8.54 9.60 -8.40
C ASP A 59 -8.38 8.58 -7.25
N ARG A 60 -9.17 8.74 -6.19
CA ARG A 60 -9.15 7.85 -5.03
C ARG A 60 -9.41 6.41 -5.43
N ALA A 61 -10.41 6.18 -6.29
CA ALA A 61 -10.79 4.84 -6.71
C ALA A 61 -9.68 4.17 -7.52
N ASP A 62 -9.03 4.92 -8.40
CA ASP A 62 -7.88 4.43 -9.19
C ASP A 62 -6.70 4.02 -8.29
N ILE A 63 -6.37 4.81 -7.27
CA ILE A 63 -5.31 4.47 -6.31
C ILE A 63 -5.70 3.31 -5.40
N VAL A 64 -6.97 3.26 -4.94
CA VAL A 64 -7.47 2.14 -4.13
C VAL A 64 -7.38 0.84 -4.92
N GLU A 65 -7.86 0.81 -6.16
CA GLU A 65 -7.81 -0.37 -7.05
C GLU A 65 -6.36 -0.80 -7.28
N ARG A 66 -5.46 0.13 -7.59
CA ARG A 66 -4.04 -0.20 -7.79
C ARG A 66 -3.38 -0.75 -6.52
N LEU A 67 -3.65 -0.17 -5.36
CA LEU A 67 -3.12 -0.66 -4.08
C LEU A 67 -3.71 -2.03 -3.73
N ASP A 68 -4.95 -2.30 -4.11
CA ASP A 68 -5.59 -3.59 -3.98
C ASP A 68 -4.86 -4.65 -4.81
N VAL A 69 -4.68 -4.39 -6.11
CA VAL A 69 -3.93 -5.26 -7.03
C VAL A 69 -2.52 -5.52 -6.51
N VAL A 70 -1.80 -4.48 -6.07
CA VAL A 70 -0.47 -4.58 -5.48
C VAL A 70 -0.46 -5.45 -4.21
N ALA A 71 -1.47 -5.31 -3.35
CA ALA A 71 -1.60 -6.10 -2.13
C ALA A 71 -1.92 -7.57 -2.43
N GLU A 72 -2.80 -7.83 -3.40
CA GLU A 72 -3.13 -9.18 -3.88
C GLU A 72 -1.90 -9.85 -4.49
N TYR A 73 -1.18 -9.18 -5.39
CA TYR A 73 0.05 -9.71 -5.98
C TYR A 73 1.11 -10.04 -4.94
N ARG A 74 1.31 -9.16 -3.94
CA ARG A 74 2.21 -9.45 -2.81
C ARG A 74 1.71 -10.63 -1.98
N ASN A 75 0.40 -10.77 -1.79
CA ASN A 75 -0.18 -11.89 -1.03
C ASN A 75 -0.05 -13.22 -1.79
N GLN A 76 -0.24 -13.20 -3.12
CA GLN A 76 0.04 -14.33 -4.00
C GLN A 76 1.53 -14.70 -3.94
N LEU A 77 2.43 -13.72 -4.04
CA LEU A 77 3.87 -13.93 -3.90
C LEU A 77 4.22 -14.56 -2.54
N ALA A 78 3.64 -14.05 -1.45
CA ALA A 78 3.87 -14.56 -0.09
C ALA A 78 3.27 -15.96 0.15
N HIS A 79 2.18 -16.31 -0.53
CA HIS A 79 1.63 -17.68 -0.52
C HIS A 79 2.54 -18.64 -1.32
N TRP A 80 3.15 -18.16 -2.41
CA TRP A 80 4.03 -18.97 -3.27
C TRP A 80 5.41 -19.27 -2.67
N ASP A 81 5.89 -18.44 -1.75
CA ASP A 81 7.18 -18.60 -1.06
C ASP A 81 7.21 -19.83 -0.12
N VAL A 82 6.05 -20.43 0.18
CA VAL A 82 5.93 -21.57 1.09
C VAL A 82 6.00 -22.94 0.39
N ASP A 83 5.75 -23.03 -0.92
CA ASP A 83 5.50 -24.35 -1.57
C ASP A 83 6.34 -24.69 -2.82
N ALA A 84 7.21 -23.81 -3.36
CA ALA A 84 7.92 -24.11 -4.61
C ALA A 84 9.41 -23.71 -4.62
N PRO A 85 10.36 -24.67 -4.66
CA PRO A 85 11.80 -24.38 -4.72
C PRO A 85 12.38 -24.07 -6.11
N GLU A 86 11.59 -23.78 -7.16
CA GLU A 86 12.16 -23.89 -8.53
C GLU A 86 11.71 -22.90 -9.63
N GLN A 87 11.18 -21.70 -9.37
CA GLN A 87 10.77 -20.78 -10.46
C GLN A 87 11.21 -19.31 -10.29
N ASP A 88 12.53 -19.05 -10.36
CA ASP A 88 13.16 -17.72 -10.30
C ASP A 88 12.66 -16.71 -11.38
N SER A 89 12.32 -17.19 -12.58
CA SER A 89 11.98 -16.33 -13.72
C SER A 89 10.59 -15.70 -13.62
N GLN A 90 9.59 -16.47 -13.19
CA GLN A 90 8.24 -15.96 -12.96
C GLN A 90 8.20 -15.00 -11.76
N GLN A 91 8.98 -15.27 -10.70
CA GLN A 91 9.11 -14.38 -9.54
C GLN A 91 9.62 -12.99 -9.97
N LEU A 92 10.60 -12.95 -10.87
CA LEU A 92 11.16 -11.70 -11.37
C LEU A 92 10.16 -10.91 -12.24
N GLU A 93 9.37 -11.57 -13.09
CA GLU A 93 8.33 -10.91 -13.88
C GLU A 93 7.21 -10.32 -13.03
N GLN A 94 6.75 -11.05 -12.00
CA GLN A 94 5.72 -10.53 -11.10
C GLN A 94 6.25 -9.41 -10.20
N ALA A 95 7.50 -9.50 -9.72
CA ALA A 95 8.16 -8.41 -9.03
C ALA A 95 8.31 -7.17 -9.94
N LYS A 96 8.63 -7.36 -11.23
CA LYS A 96 8.64 -6.27 -12.23
C LYS A 96 7.25 -5.66 -12.44
N GLN A 97 6.20 -6.48 -12.48
CA GLN A 97 4.81 -6.04 -12.61
C GLN A 97 4.40 -5.18 -11.40
N LEU A 98 4.73 -5.66 -10.20
CA LEU A 98 4.57 -4.94 -8.93
C LEU A 98 5.33 -3.61 -8.97
N LEU A 99 6.60 -3.61 -9.36
CA LEU A 99 7.42 -2.40 -9.50
C LEU A 99 6.86 -1.42 -10.55
N LYS A 100 6.25 -1.91 -11.63
CA LYS A 100 5.61 -1.08 -12.66
C LYS A 100 4.35 -0.40 -12.12
N LEU A 101 3.50 -1.14 -11.40
CA LEU A 101 2.31 -0.58 -10.74
C LEU A 101 2.71 0.43 -9.66
N LEU A 102 3.73 0.08 -8.87
CA LEU A 102 4.33 0.97 -7.89
C LEU A 102 4.86 2.25 -8.56
N LYS A 103 5.60 2.16 -9.67
CA LYS A 103 6.09 3.34 -10.41
C LYS A 103 4.97 4.29 -10.86
N ILE A 104 3.79 3.77 -11.18
CA ILE A 104 2.64 4.59 -11.58
C ILE A 104 2.09 5.34 -10.37
N VAL A 105 1.95 4.66 -9.22
CA VAL A 105 1.55 5.28 -7.94
C VAL A 105 2.62 6.26 -7.41
N ASP A 106 3.88 6.04 -7.80
CA ASP A 106 5.01 6.91 -7.46
C ASP A 106 5.12 8.14 -8.34
N ARG A 107 4.42 8.21 -9.48
CA ARG A 107 4.58 9.32 -10.42
C ARG A 107 4.17 10.60 -9.72
N ASP A 108 5.02 11.61 -9.86
CA ASP A 108 4.84 12.89 -9.22
C ASP A 108 3.95 13.77 -10.10
N PRO A 109 2.95 14.50 -9.56
CA PRO A 109 2.25 15.53 -10.33
C PRO A 109 3.08 16.78 -10.61
N THR A 110 4.27 16.88 -10.02
CA THR A 110 5.15 18.06 -10.14
C THR A 110 6.25 17.88 -11.19
N GLU A 111 6.20 16.81 -11.99
CA GLU A 111 7.04 16.59 -13.18
C GLU A 111 6.26 16.67 -14.50
#